data_AF-U3GZ26-F1
#
_entry.id   AF-U3GZ26-F1
#
_cell.length_a   1.000
_cell.length_b   1.000
_cell.length_c   1.000
_cell.angle_alpha   90.00
_cell.angle_beta   90.00
_cell.angle_gamma   90.00
#
_symmetry.space_group_name_H-M   'P 1'
#
loop_
_entity.id
_entity.type
_entity.pdbx_description
1 polymer ?
#
loop_
_entity_poly.entity_id
_entity_poly.type
_entity_poly.pdbx_seq_one_letter_code
_entity_poly.pdbx_strand_id
1 'polypeptide(L)'
;MAILGIIITCLYIGIRIIFFKDNILYINYTLNYEEINSYIGKDIYYPKKSPKEILLDNKYIELLFENPELKALYEEKVKKDRDSIDTKRQFLINNKILETSSIKELTKNEAEKELISPDSYRTTVRVIKRNDTNKKVSNSIMITYLDVLKQYYKENMFDYLAERKKYLEKTLPALKKQLEINAVSGNIPITSGGTGATDNNYFKYIYPIQVSNIDTYYEKYKTLETEYQAIKTLFDLELNKTENFIKYDSSIITEREKSGNIIKLGIGVFLSLCLGVLVIFIKEFTEGYKKNKENL
;
A
#
# COMPACT_ATOMS: atom_id res chain seq x y z
N MET A 1 8.20 -27.09 46.54
CA MET A 1 7.69 -25.89 45.82
C MET A 1 8.32 -25.69 44.44
N ALA A 2 9.64 -25.87 44.25
CA ALA A 2 10.30 -25.59 42.96
C ALA A 2 9.79 -26.43 41.76
N ILE A 3 9.54 -27.73 41.94
CA ILE A 3 9.08 -28.64 40.87
C ILE A 3 7.69 -28.24 40.35
N LEU A 4 6.78 -27.86 41.25
CA LEU A 4 5.43 -27.41 40.90
C LEU A 4 5.47 -26.09 40.10
N GLY A 5 6.37 -25.17 40.47
CA GLY A 5 6.59 -23.91 39.76
C GLY A 5 7.14 -24.10 38.34
N ILE A 6 8.05 -25.06 38.15
CA ILE A 6 8.58 -25.41 36.82
C ILE A 6 7.47 -25.99 35.93
N ILE A 7 6.64 -26.90 36.46
CA ILE A 7 5.53 -27.50 35.72
C ILE A 7 4.52 -26.43 35.27
N ILE A 8 4.12 -25.52 36.17
CA ILE A 8 3.19 -24.43 35.85
C ILE A 8 3.78 -23.50 34.78
N THR A 9 5.08 -23.20 34.86
CA THR A 9 5.77 -22.34 33.90
C THR A 9 5.86 -23.00 32.52
N CYS A 10 6.22 -24.28 32.46
CA CYS A 10 6.24 -25.07 31.22
C CYS A 10 4.86 -25.19 30.58
N LEU A 11 3.81 -25.41 31.39
CA LEU A 11 2.43 -25.47 30.91
C LEU A 11 1.98 -24.11 30.34
N TYR A 12 2.25 -23.02 31.06
CA TYR A 12 1.93 -21.66 30.62
C TYR A 12 2.62 -21.31 29.29
N ILE A 13 3.92 -21.59 29.18
CA ILE A 13 4.67 -21.34 27.94
C ILE A 13 4.18 -22.24 26.80
N GLY A 14 3.90 -23.51 27.07
CA GLY A 14 3.34 -24.44 26.08
C GLY A 14 1.99 -23.98 25.53
N ILE A 15 1.07 -23.58 26.41
CA ILE A 15 -0.23 -22.99 26.02
C ILE A 15 0.00 -21.72 25.19
N ARG A 16 0.91 -20.85 25.62
CA ARG A 16 1.21 -19.60 24.90
C ARG A 16 1.70 -19.86 23.48
N ILE A 17 2.61 -20.81 23.32
CA ILE A 17 3.20 -21.18 22.03
C ILE A 17 2.19 -21.84 21.09
N ILE A 18 1.19 -22.56 21.59
CA ILE A 18 0.23 -23.28 20.74
C ILE A 18 -0.99 -22.42 20.42
N PHE A 19 -1.54 -21.70 21.40
CA PHE A 19 -2.84 -21.03 21.29
C PHE A 19 -2.76 -19.54 20.90
N PHE A 20 -1.64 -18.87 21.16
CA PHE A 20 -1.49 -17.42 20.90
C PHE A 20 -0.66 -17.12 19.66
N LYS A 21 -0.50 -18.11 18.77
CA LYS A 21 0.10 -17.87 17.46
C LYS A 21 -0.86 -17.14 16.54
N ASP A 22 -0.32 -16.35 15.64
CA ASP A 22 -1.08 -15.68 14.60
C ASP A 22 -1.23 -16.57 13.36
N ASN A 23 -2.42 -16.55 12.77
CA ASN A 23 -2.57 -16.83 11.36
C ASN A 23 -2.11 -15.59 10.59
N ILE A 24 -1.22 -15.80 9.63
CA ILE A 24 -0.66 -14.74 8.80
C ILE A 24 -1.11 -15.00 7.37
N LEU A 25 -1.80 -14.03 6.80
CA LEU A 25 -2.14 -13.97 5.38
C LEU A 25 -1.42 -12.79 4.76
N TYR A 26 -0.93 -12.93 3.53
CA TYR A 26 -0.43 -11.79 2.78
C TYR A 26 -0.79 -11.89 1.31
N ILE A 27 -0.80 -10.74 0.64
CA ILE A 27 -0.94 -10.63 -0.80
C ILE A 27 0.08 -9.60 -1.31
N ASN A 28 0.74 -9.93 -2.41
CA ASN A 28 1.58 -9.00 -3.14
C ASN A 28 0.78 -8.42 -4.32
N TYR A 29 0.92 -7.12 -4.53
CA TYR A 29 0.31 -6.44 -5.66
C TYR A 29 1.16 -5.25 -6.08
N THR A 30 1.04 -4.88 -7.34
CA THR A 30 1.73 -3.74 -7.92
C THR A 30 0.70 -2.73 -8.39
N LEU A 31 0.90 -1.47 -8.01
CA LEU A 31 0.12 -0.35 -8.54
C LEU A 31 0.75 0.11 -9.84
N ASN A 32 -0.03 0.12 -10.90
CA ASN A 32 0.47 0.29 -12.24
C ASN A 32 0.65 1.77 -12.63
N TYR A 33 1.27 2.57 -11.75
CA TYR A 33 1.52 3.99 -12.00
C TYR A 33 2.42 4.21 -13.20
N GLU A 34 3.34 3.29 -13.50
CA GLU A 34 4.20 3.35 -14.68
C GLU A 34 3.39 3.40 -15.98
N GLU A 35 2.41 2.50 -16.14
CA GLU A 35 1.53 2.50 -17.31
C GLU A 35 0.67 3.76 -17.36
N ILE A 36 0.11 4.22 -16.23
CA ILE A 36 -0.65 5.47 -16.21
C ILE A 36 0.22 6.67 -16.62
N ASN A 37 1.44 6.76 -16.09
CA ASN A 37 2.38 7.84 -16.38
C ASN A 37 2.89 7.83 -17.82
N SER A 38 2.92 6.68 -18.50
CA SER A 38 3.35 6.60 -19.90
C SER A 38 2.34 7.28 -20.85
N TYR A 39 1.06 7.30 -20.49
CA TYR A 39 0.00 7.98 -21.26
C TYR A 39 -0.27 9.40 -20.80
N ILE A 40 -0.35 9.61 -19.48
CA ILE A 40 -0.66 10.92 -18.89
C ILE A 40 0.55 11.88 -18.94
N GLY A 41 1.78 11.35 -19.04
CA GLY A 41 2.98 12.17 -18.96
C GLY A 41 3.25 12.64 -17.52
N LYS A 42 4.43 13.24 -17.32
CA LYS A 42 4.93 13.58 -15.97
C LYS A 42 4.29 14.86 -15.40
N ASP A 43 3.73 15.70 -16.25
CA ASP A 43 3.34 17.07 -15.90
C ASP A 43 1.86 17.21 -15.49
N ILE A 44 1.05 16.17 -15.74
CA ILE A 44 -0.36 16.16 -15.33
C ILE A 44 -0.47 15.66 -13.89
N TYR A 45 -1.02 16.50 -13.04
CA TYR A 45 -1.28 16.13 -11.65
C TYR A 45 -2.46 15.16 -11.54
N TYR A 46 -2.23 14.07 -10.84
CA TYR A 46 -3.28 13.21 -10.29
C TYR A 46 -2.80 12.63 -8.95
N PRO A 47 -3.72 12.24 -8.04
CA PRO A 47 -3.31 11.70 -6.74
C PRO A 47 -2.53 10.38 -6.86
N LYS A 48 -1.30 10.37 -6.32
CA LYS A 48 -0.37 9.23 -6.30
C LYS A 48 -0.08 8.76 -4.88
N LYS A 49 -1.12 8.36 -4.16
CA LYS A 49 -0.99 7.97 -2.74
C LYS A 49 -0.50 6.54 -2.61
N SER A 50 0.30 6.27 -1.58
CA SER A 50 0.75 4.90 -1.27
C SER A 50 -0.36 4.12 -0.55
N PRO A 51 -0.50 2.79 -0.79
CA PRO A 51 -1.37 1.92 0.01
C PRO A 51 -1.13 2.00 1.52
N LYS A 52 0.09 2.34 1.93
CA LYS A 52 0.46 2.55 3.35
C LYS A 52 -0.32 3.67 4.02
N GLU A 53 -0.81 4.62 3.24
CA GLU A 53 -1.38 5.87 3.72
C GLU A 53 -2.90 5.95 3.52
N ILE A 54 -3.51 4.95 2.88
CA ILE A 54 -4.95 4.94 2.58
C ILE A 54 -5.76 5.00 3.87
N LEU A 55 -5.36 4.20 4.86
CA LEU A 55 -6.01 4.13 6.17
C LEU A 55 -5.67 5.31 7.11
N LEU A 56 -4.92 6.31 6.62
CA LEU A 56 -4.81 7.60 7.33
C LEU A 56 -6.06 8.45 7.13
N ASP A 57 -6.81 8.22 6.05
CA ASP A 57 -8.08 8.88 5.83
C ASP A 57 -9.19 8.17 6.62
N ASN A 58 -9.95 8.97 7.37
CA ASN A 58 -10.99 8.49 8.28
C ASN A 58 -12.07 7.69 7.54
N LYS A 59 -12.42 8.12 6.31
CA LYS A 59 -13.43 7.44 5.49
C LYS A 59 -13.06 5.96 5.31
N TYR A 60 -11.84 5.68 4.86
CA TYR A 60 -11.43 4.30 4.55
C TYR A 60 -11.18 3.45 5.80
N ILE A 61 -10.87 4.06 6.94
CA ILE A 61 -10.91 3.36 8.23
C ILE A 61 -12.33 2.94 8.58
N GLU A 62 -13.32 3.82 8.43
CA GLU A 62 -14.71 3.49 8.73
C GLU A 62 -15.20 2.33 7.87
N LEU A 63 -14.99 2.43 6.54
CA LEU A 63 -15.33 1.35 5.60
C LEU A 63 -14.66 0.02 5.96
N LEU A 64 -13.38 0.04 6.37
CA LEU A 64 -12.70 -1.19 6.79
C LEU A 64 -13.38 -1.81 8.04
N PHE A 65 -13.85 -0.99 8.98
CA PHE A 65 -14.53 -1.42 10.20
C PHE A 65 -16.02 -1.75 10.02
N GLU A 66 -16.58 -1.55 8.83
CA GLU A 66 -17.87 -2.16 8.46
C GLU A 66 -17.77 -3.68 8.35
N ASN A 67 -16.55 -4.22 8.19
CA ASN A 67 -16.32 -5.66 8.25
C ASN A 67 -16.74 -6.23 9.64
N PRO A 68 -17.74 -7.14 9.69
CA PRO A 68 -18.27 -7.62 10.95
C PRO A 68 -17.26 -8.42 11.76
N GLU A 69 -16.35 -9.14 11.10
CA GLU A 69 -15.32 -9.95 11.76
C GLU A 69 -14.24 -9.06 12.40
N LEU A 70 -13.79 -8.01 11.71
CA LEU A 70 -12.89 -7.00 12.29
C LEU A 70 -13.54 -6.26 13.45
N LYS A 71 -14.80 -5.86 13.28
CA LYS A 71 -15.57 -5.16 14.31
C LYS A 71 -15.71 -6.02 15.57
N ALA A 72 -16.01 -7.31 15.43
CA ALA A 72 -16.06 -8.23 16.57
C ALA A 72 -14.72 -8.33 17.31
N LEU A 73 -13.60 -8.47 16.58
CA LEU A 73 -12.25 -8.49 17.18
C LEU A 73 -11.94 -7.19 17.95
N TYR A 74 -12.37 -6.06 17.39
CA TYR A 74 -12.18 -4.75 17.98
C TYR A 74 -12.98 -4.58 19.27
N GLU A 75 -14.28 -4.88 19.24
CA GLU A 75 -15.18 -4.72 20.39
C GLU A 75 -14.84 -5.69 21.55
N GLU A 76 -14.28 -6.85 21.24
CA GLU A 76 -13.76 -7.78 22.24
C GLU A 76 -12.62 -7.14 23.05
N LYS A 77 -11.68 -6.46 22.38
CA LYS A 77 -10.44 -5.93 22.99
C LYS A 77 -10.57 -4.48 23.49
N VAL A 78 -11.30 -3.64 22.79
CA VAL A 78 -11.40 -2.20 23.08
C VAL A 78 -12.68 -1.91 23.85
N LYS A 79 -12.56 -1.32 25.04
CA LYS A 79 -13.71 -1.09 25.94
C LYS A 79 -14.12 0.38 26.07
N LYS A 80 -13.23 1.32 25.77
CA LYS A 80 -13.45 2.77 25.87
C LYS A 80 -13.23 3.43 24.51
N ASP A 81 -13.89 4.55 24.28
CA ASP A 81 -13.75 5.39 23.07
C ASP A 81 -13.85 4.59 21.76
N ARG A 82 -14.78 3.63 21.73
CA ARG A 82 -14.89 2.65 20.64
C ARG A 82 -15.23 3.29 19.29
N ASP A 83 -16.02 4.35 19.31
CA ASP A 83 -16.47 5.00 18.07
C ASP A 83 -15.40 5.92 17.47
N SER A 84 -14.36 6.26 18.24
CA SER A 84 -13.27 7.12 17.76
C SER A 84 -12.45 6.44 16.66
N ILE A 85 -12.24 7.18 15.57
CA ILE A 85 -11.40 6.75 14.44
C ILE A 85 -9.96 6.53 14.86
N ASP A 86 -9.45 7.38 15.76
CA ASP A 86 -8.09 7.24 16.27
C ASP A 86 -7.95 5.94 17.08
N THR A 87 -8.94 5.59 17.89
CA THR A 87 -8.95 4.31 18.63
C THR A 87 -8.94 3.12 17.68
N LYS A 88 -9.74 3.16 16.61
CA LYS A 88 -9.76 2.13 15.54
C LYS A 88 -8.41 2.01 14.84
N ARG A 89 -7.80 3.13 14.46
CA ARG A 89 -6.47 3.15 13.80
C ARG A 89 -5.38 2.62 14.72
N GLN A 90 -5.36 3.07 15.98
CA GLN A 90 -4.42 2.58 16.99
C GLN A 90 -4.62 1.09 17.28
N PHE A 91 -5.85 0.59 17.25
CA PHE A 91 -6.11 -0.84 17.39
C PHE A 91 -5.42 -1.66 16.29
N LEU A 92 -5.57 -1.25 15.02
CA LEU A 92 -4.92 -1.93 13.89
C LEU A 92 -3.39 -1.93 14.03
N ILE A 93 -2.81 -0.77 14.36
CA ILE A 93 -1.36 -0.57 14.50
C ILE A 93 -0.81 -1.38 15.67
N ASN A 94 -1.38 -1.20 16.87
CA ASN A 94 -0.85 -1.80 18.10
C ASN A 94 -0.97 -3.34 18.09
N ASN A 95 -1.97 -3.88 17.42
CA ASN A 95 -2.17 -5.32 17.28
C ASN A 95 -1.61 -5.88 15.96
N LYS A 96 -1.03 -5.03 15.10
CA LYS A 96 -0.51 -5.41 13.77
C LYS A 96 -1.51 -6.23 12.95
N ILE A 97 -2.79 -5.88 13.05
CA ILE A 97 -3.87 -6.65 12.41
C ILE A 97 -3.75 -6.56 10.89
N LEU A 98 -3.41 -5.38 10.39
CA LEU A 98 -3.21 -5.12 8.97
C LEU A 98 -2.02 -4.18 8.78
N GLU A 99 -1.04 -4.62 8.01
CA GLU A 99 0.19 -3.89 7.72
C GLU A 99 0.45 -3.90 6.22
N THR A 100 0.86 -2.76 5.66
CA THR A 100 1.30 -2.67 4.26
C THR A 100 2.75 -2.21 4.21
N SER A 101 3.57 -2.92 3.44
CA SER A 101 4.99 -2.63 3.25
C SER A 101 5.31 -2.60 1.76
N SER A 102 6.33 -1.84 1.34
CA SER A 102 6.81 -1.97 -0.04
C SER A 102 7.58 -3.28 -0.17
N ILE A 103 7.50 -3.95 -1.33
CA ILE A 103 8.28 -5.17 -1.55
C ILE A 103 9.77 -4.87 -1.49
N LYS A 104 10.18 -3.69 -1.96
CA LYS A 104 11.56 -3.22 -1.90
C LYS A 104 12.12 -3.13 -0.47
N GLU A 105 11.30 -2.71 0.50
CA GLU A 105 11.68 -2.70 1.92
C GLU A 105 11.79 -4.11 2.53
N LEU A 106 10.98 -5.05 2.05
CA LEU A 106 10.98 -6.44 2.53
C LEU A 106 12.15 -7.26 1.96
N THR A 107 12.64 -6.90 0.77
CA THR A 107 13.76 -7.55 0.11
C THR A 107 15.06 -7.21 0.81
N LYS A 108 15.90 -8.22 1.08
CA LYS A 108 17.18 -8.05 1.80
C LYS A 108 18.36 -7.79 0.86
N ASN A 109 18.32 -8.36 -0.34
CA ASN A 109 19.40 -8.28 -1.32
C ASN A 109 19.33 -6.96 -2.09
N GLU A 110 20.39 -6.14 -2.04
CA GLU A 110 20.43 -4.83 -2.71
C GLU A 110 20.33 -4.96 -4.25
N ALA A 111 20.95 -5.96 -4.85
CA ALA A 111 20.88 -6.16 -6.31
C ALA A 111 19.45 -6.51 -6.76
N GLU A 112 18.70 -7.25 -5.95
CA GLU A 112 17.28 -7.55 -6.23
C GLU A 112 16.39 -6.32 -6.01
N LYS A 113 16.71 -5.45 -5.06
CA LYS A 113 15.94 -4.22 -4.80
C LYS A 113 15.92 -3.26 -5.98
N GLU A 114 16.99 -3.22 -6.78
CA GLU A 114 17.06 -2.38 -7.98
C GLU A 114 16.11 -2.85 -9.08
N LEU A 115 15.78 -4.14 -9.11
CA LEU A 115 14.88 -4.75 -10.10
C LEU A 115 13.40 -4.69 -9.68
N ILE A 116 13.11 -4.36 -8.42
CA ILE A 116 11.75 -4.31 -7.88
C ILE A 116 11.12 -2.95 -8.16
N SER A 117 9.91 -2.96 -8.72
CA SER A 117 9.13 -1.75 -8.92
C SER A 117 8.91 -1.01 -7.59
N PRO A 118 9.09 0.32 -7.56
CA PRO A 118 8.81 1.12 -6.36
C PRO A 118 7.33 1.04 -5.94
N ASP A 119 6.45 0.66 -6.86
CA ASP A 119 5.00 0.57 -6.67
C ASP A 119 4.52 -0.86 -6.37
N SER A 120 5.43 -1.78 -6.06
CA SER A 120 5.10 -3.12 -5.57
C SER A 120 4.96 -3.12 -4.04
N TYR A 121 3.86 -3.68 -3.55
CA TYR A 121 3.50 -3.71 -2.14
C TYR A 121 3.11 -5.13 -1.67
N ARG A 122 3.28 -5.36 -0.36
CA ARG A 122 2.69 -6.49 0.36
C ARG A 122 1.77 -5.96 1.43
N THR A 123 0.51 -6.39 1.40
CA THR A 123 -0.37 -6.26 2.57
C THR A 123 -0.42 -7.58 3.32
N THR A 124 -0.26 -7.50 4.63
CA THR A 124 -0.27 -8.64 5.56
C THR A 124 -1.39 -8.45 6.57
N VAL A 125 -2.17 -9.49 6.80
CA VAL A 125 -3.17 -9.56 7.87
C VAL A 125 -2.75 -10.60 8.90
N ARG A 126 -2.81 -10.22 10.19
CA ARG A 126 -2.47 -11.09 11.32
C ARG A 126 -3.65 -11.16 12.27
N VAL A 127 -4.07 -12.37 12.59
CA VAL A 127 -5.12 -12.60 13.60
C VAL A 127 -4.73 -13.81 14.44
N ILE A 128 -4.88 -13.69 15.75
CA ILE A 128 -4.62 -14.78 16.70
C ILE A 128 -5.44 -16.00 16.29
N LYS A 129 -4.78 -17.16 16.13
CA LYS A 129 -5.35 -18.42 15.63
C LYS A 129 -6.61 -18.85 16.37
N ARG A 130 -6.68 -18.60 17.69
CA ARG A 130 -7.88 -18.85 18.51
C ARG A 130 -9.11 -18.10 18.00
N ASN A 131 -8.92 -16.89 17.49
CA ASN A 131 -9.99 -16.03 17.01
C ASN A 131 -10.19 -16.13 15.48
N ASP A 132 -9.44 -17.01 14.81
CA ASP A 132 -9.42 -17.11 13.35
C ASP A 132 -9.47 -18.57 12.89
N THR A 133 -10.55 -19.25 13.29
CA THR A 133 -10.78 -20.65 12.88
C THR A 133 -10.87 -20.73 11.37
N ASN A 134 -10.12 -21.68 10.78
CA ASN A 134 -10.02 -21.87 9.33
C ASN A 134 -9.64 -20.62 8.53
N LYS A 135 -9.00 -19.63 9.18
CA LYS A 135 -8.59 -18.36 8.55
C LYS A 135 -9.73 -17.51 8.02
N LYS A 136 -10.96 -17.71 8.54
CA LYS A 136 -12.15 -17.00 8.06
C LYS A 136 -12.06 -15.50 8.33
N VAL A 137 -11.62 -15.12 9.53
CA VAL A 137 -11.57 -13.71 9.97
C VAL A 137 -10.46 -12.99 9.22
N SER A 138 -9.26 -13.56 9.15
CA SER A 138 -8.15 -12.95 8.44
C SER A 138 -8.42 -12.80 6.93
N ASN A 139 -9.05 -13.80 6.30
CA ASN A 139 -9.47 -13.70 4.89
C ASN A 139 -10.52 -12.59 4.68
N SER A 140 -11.52 -12.52 5.57
CA SER A 140 -12.57 -11.50 5.53
C SER A 140 -11.97 -10.09 5.60
N ILE A 141 -11.04 -9.87 6.55
CA ILE A 141 -10.32 -8.59 6.68
C ILE A 141 -9.50 -8.28 5.42
N MET A 142 -8.77 -9.25 4.88
CA MET A 142 -7.97 -9.07 3.67
C MET A 142 -8.85 -8.65 2.48
N ILE A 143 -9.96 -9.35 2.27
CA ILE A 143 -10.90 -9.05 1.17
C ILE A 143 -11.47 -7.63 1.33
N THR A 144 -11.97 -7.28 2.52
CA THR A 144 -12.50 -5.92 2.75
C THR A 144 -11.44 -4.85 2.54
N TYR A 145 -10.19 -5.07 2.97
CA TYR A 145 -9.11 -4.13 2.68
C TYR A 145 -8.85 -3.97 1.18
N LEU A 146 -8.88 -5.06 0.40
CA LEU A 146 -8.70 -4.99 -1.05
C LEU A 146 -9.85 -4.21 -1.72
N ASP A 147 -11.07 -4.31 -1.20
CA ASP A 147 -12.20 -3.52 -1.69
C ASP A 147 -12.04 -2.04 -1.32
N VAL A 148 -11.61 -1.73 -0.10
CA VAL A 148 -11.24 -0.37 0.33
C VAL A 148 -10.13 0.22 -0.56
N LEU A 149 -9.11 -0.58 -0.89
CA LEU A 149 -8.02 -0.20 -1.78
C LEU A 149 -8.53 0.17 -3.17
N LYS A 150 -9.40 -0.67 -3.75
CA LYS A 150 -10.05 -0.39 -5.05
C LYS A 150 -10.89 0.89 -4.98
N GLN A 151 -11.71 1.03 -3.95
CA GLN A 151 -12.58 2.19 -3.78
C GLN A 151 -11.77 3.48 -3.65
N TYR A 152 -10.67 3.47 -2.89
CA TYR A 152 -9.77 4.61 -2.76
C TYR A 152 -9.28 5.11 -4.13
N TYR A 153 -8.73 4.22 -4.97
CA TYR A 153 -8.20 4.64 -6.28
C TYR A 153 -9.29 4.98 -7.28
N LYS A 154 -10.46 4.33 -7.20
CA LYS A 154 -11.61 4.73 -7.99
C LYS A 154 -11.97 6.18 -7.70
N GLU A 155 -12.22 6.50 -6.44
CA GLU A 155 -12.76 7.80 -6.03
C GLU A 155 -11.72 8.93 -6.14
N ASN A 156 -10.49 8.70 -5.68
CA ASN A 156 -9.50 9.78 -5.57
C ASN A 156 -8.67 9.97 -6.84
N MET A 157 -8.53 8.93 -7.67
CA MET A 157 -7.70 9.01 -8.87
C MET A 157 -8.56 8.99 -10.13
N PHE A 158 -9.36 7.95 -10.35
CA PHE A 158 -10.07 7.81 -11.62
C PHE A 158 -11.30 8.72 -11.75
N ASP A 159 -12.09 8.88 -10.68
CA ASP A 159 -13.21 9.82 -10.68
C ASP A 159 -12.68 11.27 -10.79
N TYR A 160 -11.54 11.61 -10.15
CA TYR A 160 -10.84 12.88 -10.35
C TYR A 160 -10.43 13.11 -11.82
N LEU A 161 -9.80 12.11 -12.46
CA LEU A 161 -9.43 12.21 -13.88
C LEU A 161 -10.65 12.33 -14.79
N ALA A 162 -11.76 11.66 -14.46
CA ALA A 162 -13.00 11.76 -15.20
C ALA A 162 -13.62 13.17 -15.12
N GLU A 163 -13.63 13.76 -13.92
CA GLU A 163 -14.07 15.15 -13.71
C GLU A 163 -13.17 16.14 -14.45
N ARG A 164 -11.85 15.92 -14.40
CA ARG A 164 -10.88 16.75 -15.11
C ARG A 164 -11.08 16.69 -16.61
N LYS A 165 -11.27 15.50 -17.18
CA LYS A 165 -11.62 15.30 -18.60
C LYS A 165 -12.86 16.11 -18.98
N LYS A 166 -13.95 15.96 -18.22
CA LYS A 166 -15.22 16.67 -18.46
C LYS A 166 -15.07 18.20 -18.39
N TYR A 167 -14.26 18.69 -17.45
CA TYR A 167 -13.95 20.11 -17.35
C TYR A 167 -13.21 20.62 -18.59
N LEU A 168 -12.19 19.88 -19.05
CA LEU A 168 -11.40 20.25 -20.23
C LEU A 168 -12.23 20.21 -21.51
N GLU A 169 -13.08 19.18 -21.69
CA GLU A 169 -14.03 19.08 -22.82
C GLU A 169 -14.91 20.32 -22.97
N LYS A 170 -15.35 20.89 -21.85
CA LYS A 170 -16.17 22.12 -21.85
C LYS A 170 -15.34 23.39 -22.05
N THR A 171 -14.13 23.43 -21.49
CA THR A 171 -13.32 24.66 -21.42
C THR A 171 -12.52 24.92 -22.69
N LEU A 172 -11.99 23.86 -23.31
CA LEU A 172 -11.13 23.97 -24.50
C LEU A 172 -11.82 24.67 -25.68
N PRO A 173 -13.09 24.38 -26.04
CA PRO A 173 -13.78 25.09 -27.11
C PRO A 173 -13.95 26.59 -26.84
N ALA A 174 -14.25 26.97 -25.58
CA ALA A 174 -14.39 28.36 -25.19
C ALA A 174 -13.05 29.10 -25.29
N LEU A 175 -11.98 28.48 -24.82
CA LEU A 175 -10.62 29.04 -24.89
C LEU A 175 -10.15 29.16 -26.35
N LYS A 176 -10.43 28.15 -27.19
CA LYS A 176 -10.15 28.18 -28.63
C LYS A 176 -10.87 29.35 -29.32
N LYS A 177 -12.16 29.54 -29.05
CA LYS A 177 -12.93 30.67 -29.60
C LYS A 177 -12.37 32.03 -29.18
N GLN A 178 -11.93 32.16 -27.92
CA GLN A 178 -11.27 33.37 -27.45
C GLN A 178 -9.94 33.63 -28.17
N LEU A 179 -9.14 32.59 -28.43
CA LEU A 179 -7.92 32.71 -29.23
C LEU A 179 -8.22 33.11 -30.67
N GLU A 180 -9.26 32.54 -31.29
CA GLU A 180 -9.69 32.85 -32.66
C GLU A 180 -10.22 34.28 -32.80
N ILE A 181 -11.04 34.78 -31.86
CA ILE A 181 -11.56 36.16 -31.89
C ILE A 181 -10.43 37.18 -31.74
N ASN A 182 -9.45 36.88 -30.89
CA ASN A 182 -8.33 37.77 -30.66
C ASN A 182 -7.27 37.66 -31.75
N ALA A 183 -7.27 36.60 -32.56
CA ALA A 183 -6.39 36.49 -33.72
C ALA A 183 -6.77 37.52 -34.80
N VAL A 184 -5.81 38.31 -35.26
CA VAL A 184 -6.05 39.28 -36.33
C VAL A 184 -6.43 38.53 -37.60
N SER A 185 -7.70 38.62 -38.02
CA SER A 185 -8.12 38.17 -39.34
C SER A 185 -7.50 39.10 -40.39
N GLY A 186 -6.45 38.63 -41.06
CA GLY A 186 -5.74 39.39 -42.08
C GLY A 186 -6.55 39.58 -43.36
N ASN A 187 -7.53 40.47 -43.34
CA ASN A 187 -7.91 41.25 -44.53
C ASN A 187 -7.38 42.68 -44.36
N ILE A 188 -6.06 42.80 -44.16
CA ILE A 188 -5.37 44.08 -44.31
C ILE A 188 -5.11 44.23 -45.82
N PRO A 189 -5.66 45.25 -46.51
CA PRO A 189 -5.32 45.49 -47.90
C PRO A 189 -3.82 45.81 -47.97
N ILE A 190 -3.05 44.87 -48.51
CA ILE A 190 -1.64 45.08 -48.80
C ILE A 190 -1.60 46.01 -50.01
N THR A 191 -1.41 47.32 -49.82
CA THR A 191 -0.92 48.17 -50.90
C THR A 191 0.50 47.73 -51.22
N SER A 192 0.60 46.85 -52.22
CA SER A 192 1.85 46.30 -52.75
C SER A 192 2.67 47.40 -53.41
N GLY A 193 3.52 48.07 -52.64
CA GLY A 193 4.64 48.83 -53.16
C GLY A 193 5.90 47.96 -53.16
N GLY A 194 6.15 47.25 -54.27
CA GLY A 194 7.45 46.59 -54.50
C GLY A 194 7.35 45.15 -54.96
N THR A 195 7.80 44.92 -56.18
CA THR A 195 7.89 43.66 -56.92
C THR A 195 8.92 42.68 -56.34
N GLY A 196 8.56 41.39 -56.26
CA GLY A 196 9.53 40.28 -56.33
C GLY A 196 9.37 39.18 -55.26
N ALA A 197 9.10 37.97 -55.73
CA ALA A 197 9.13 36.67 -55.03
C ALA A 197 7.93 36.30 -54.12
N THR A 198 7.13 35.37 -54.62
CA THR A 198 6.16 34.56 -53.89
C THR A 198 6.88 33.58 -52.96
N ASP A 199 7.34 34.06 -51.81
CA ASP A 199 7.72 33.18 -50.72
C ASP A 199 6.47 32.86 -49.89
N ASN A 200 6.02 31.60 -49.99
CA ASN A 200 5.04 31.02 -49.08
C ASN A 200 5.66 30.91 -47.69
N ASN A 201 5.74 32.04 -46.99
CA ASN A 201 6.30 32.12 -45.66
C ASN A 201 5.28 31.48 -44.68
N TYR A 202 5.57 30.23 -44.30
CA TYR A 202 4.86 29.41 -43.30
C TYR A 202 4.70 30.12 -41.94
N PHE A 203 5.40 31.24 -41.73
CA PHE A 203 5.38 32.09 -40.55
C PHE A 203 4.34 33.23 -40.58
N LYS A 204 3.38 33.25 -41.52
CA LYS A 204 2.32 34.28 -41.56
C LYS A 204 1.24 34.14 -40.46
N TYR A 205 1.59 33.54 -39.33
CA TYR A 205 0.84 33.63 -38.06
C TYR A 205 1.45 34.77 -37.24
N ILE A 206 1.22 36.01 -37.69
CA ILE A 206 1.66 37.20 -36.96
C ILE A 206 0.73 37.36 -35.75
N TYR A 207 1.34 37.32 -34.57
CA TYR A 207 0.73 37.40 -33.27
C TYR A 207 -0.26 38.58 -33.11
N PRO A 208 -1.37 38.37 -32.38
CA PRO A 208 -2.40 39.37 -32.14
C PRO A 208 -2.04 40.44 -31.10
N ILE A 209 -2.46 41.67 -31.39
CA ILE A 209 -2.49 42.78 -30.45
C ILE A 209 -3.96 43.04 -30.12
N GLN A 210 -4.46 42.43 -29.04
CA GLN A 210 -5.56 42.94 -28.20
C GLN A 210 -5.83 42.12 -26.91
N VAL A 211 -4.91 41.24 -26.51
CA VAL A 211 -4.77 40.76 -25.12
C VAL A 211 -3.31 40.91 -24.71
N SER A 212 -3.05 41.32 -23.47
CA SER A 212 -1.75 41.81 -22.99
C SER A 212 -0.59 40.80 -23.04
N ASN A 213 -0.81 39.51 -23.35
CA ASN A 213 0.24 38.51 -23.59
C ASN A 213 -0.29 37.22 -24.29
N ILE A 214 -0.52 37.25 -25.61
CA ILE A 214 -1.05 36.11 -26.40
C ILE A 214 -0.19 34.83 -26.27
N ASP A 215 1.13 34.97 -26.20
CA ASP A 215 2.07 33.83 -26.11
C ASP A 215 1.77 33.00 -24.87
N THR A 216 1.45 33.67 -23.76
CA THR A 216 1.10 33.02 -22.49
C THR A 216 -0.26 32.29 -22.58
N TYR A 217 -1.23 32.85 -23.30
CA TYR A 217 -2.55 32.22 -23.46
C TYR A 217 -2.51 31.01 -24.40
N TYR A 218 -1.73 31.09 -25.46
CA TYR A 218 -1.55 30.00 -26.41
C TYR A 218 -0.83 28.80 -25.78
N GLU A 219 0.25 29.04 -25.03
CA GLU A 219 0.94 27.97 -24.30
C GLU A 219 0.02 27.32 -23.26
N LYS A 220 -0.78 28.12 -22.54
CA LYS A 220 -1.78 27.58 -21.61
C LYS A 220 -2.82 26.70 -22.30
N TYR A 221 -3.31 27.10 -23.48
CA TYR A 221 -4.23 26.27 -24.28
C TYR A 221 -3.56 24.95 -24.68
N LYS A 222 -2.33 24.99 -25.19
CA LYS A 222 -1.57 23.81 -25.59
C LYS A 222 -1.36 22.83 -24.44
N THR A 223 -1.05 23.33 -23.24
CA THR A 223 -0.95 22.49 -22.03
C THR A 223 -2.27 21.80 -21.71
N LEU A 224 -3.39 22.54 -21.71
CA LEU A 224 -4.71 21.98 -21.40
C LEU A 224 -5.21 21.00 -22.47
N GLU A 225 -4.92 21.26 -23.75
CA GLU A 225 -5.25 20.37 -24.86
C GLU A 225 -4.44 19.07 -24.75
N THR A 226 -3.13 19.17 -24.49
CA THR A 226 -2.28 18.01 -24.25
C THR A 226 -2.79 17.19 -23.06
N GLU A 227 -3.15 17.87 -21.96
CA GLU A 227 -3.73 17.23 -20.79
C GLU A 227 -5.00 16.46 -21.12
N TYR A 228 -5.91 17.09 -21.87
CA TYR A 228 -7.16 16.48 -22.29
C TYR A 228 -6.95 15.25 -23.17
N GLN A 229 -6.09 15.34 -24.19
CA GLN A 229 -5.81 14.21 -25.08
C GLN A 229 -5.18 13.03 -24.35
N ALA A 230 -4.30 13.30 -23.38
CA ALA A 230 -3.66 12.28 -22.56
C ALA A 230 -4.68 11.54 -21.68
N ILE A 231 -5.53 12.28 -20.95
CA ILE A 231 -6.59 11.69 -20.13
C ILE A 231 -7.61 10.96 -21.01
N LYS A 232 -7.99 11.53 -22.15
CA LYS A 232 -8.91 10.90 -23.10
C LYS A 232 -8.37 9.57 -23.59
N THR A 233 -7.10 9.52 -24.03
CA THR A 233 -6.45 8.28 -24.50
C THR A 233 -6.44 7.21 -23.41
N LEU A 234 -6.11 7.59 -22.18
CA LEU A 234 -6.13 6.67 -21.03
C LEU A 234 -7.52 6.04 -20.81
N PHE A 235 -8.59 6.83 -20.98
CA PHE A 235 -9.97 6.34 -20.85
C PHE A 235 -10.41 5.51 -22.06
N ASP A 236 -10.01 5.89 -23.27
CA ASP A 236 -10.35 5.17 -24.51
C ASP A 236 -9.69 3.77 -24.52
N LEU A 237 -8.53 3.62 -23.86
CA LEU A 237 -7.84 2.34 -23.62
C LEU A 237 -8.36 1.56 -22.39
N GLU A 238 -9.38 2.07 -21.71
CA GLU A 238 -9.95 1.50 -20.48
C GLU A 238 -8.94 1.30 -19.32
N LEU A 239 -7.84 2.05 -19.32
CA LEU A 239 -6.84 2.03 -18.26
C LEU A 239 -7.29 2.80 -17.01
N ASN A 240 -8.46 3.44 -17.08
CA ASN A 240 -9.13 4.11 -15.96
C ASN A 240 -9.91 3.14 -15.04
N LYS A 241 -9.76 1.82 -15.20
CA LYS A 241 -10.38 0.80 -14.36
C LYS A 241 -9.41 0.36 -13.25
N THR A 242 -9.89 0.28 -12.02
CA THR A 242 -9.08 -0.15 -10.85
C THR A 242 -8.54 -1.57 -11.00
N GLU A 243 -9.23 -2.42 -11.75
CA GLU A 243 -8.83 -3.79 -12.06
C GLU A 243 -7.56 -3.86 -12.92
N ASN A 244 -7.38 -2.89 -13.81
CA ASN A 244 -6.18 -2.77 -14.66
C ASN A 244 -5.03 -2.07 -13.92
N PHE A 245 -5.36 -1.28 -12.89
CA PHE A 245 -4.42 -0.52 -12.09
C PHE A 245 -3.79 -1.31 -10.95
N ILE A 246 -4.57 -2.10 -10.21
CA ILE A 246 -4.07 -2.92 -9.11
C ILE A 246 -3.82 -4.34 -9.65
N LYS A 247 -2.56 -4.65 -9.94
CA LYS A 247 -2.16 -5.97 -10.45
C LYS A 247 -1.80 -6.87 -9.28
N TYR A 248 -2.55 -7.95 -9.08
CA TYR A 248 -2.23 -8.94 -8.06
C TYR A 248 -1.14 -9.90 -8.55
N ASP A 249 0.03 -9.83 -7.93
CA ASP A 249 1.19 -10.66 -8.31
C ASP A 249 1.06 -12.10 -7.76
N SER A 250 0.17 -12.30 -6.79
CA SER A 250 -0.13 -13.60 -6.21
C SER A 250 -1.58 -13.70 -5.73
N SER A 251 -2.07 -14.92 -5.57
CA SER A 251 -3.23 -15.16 -4.71
C SER A 251 -2.89 -14.82 -3.24
N ILE A 252 -3.91 -14.82 -2.37
CA ILE A 252 -3.67 -14.68 -0.92
C ILE A 252 -2.87 -15.89 -0.44
N ILE A 253 -1.66 -15.64 0.07
CA ILE A 253 -0.75 -16.67 0.57
C ILE A 253 -0.85 -16.75 2.09
N THR A 254 -0.82 -17.97 2.62
CA THR A 254 -0.81 -18.21 4.05
C THR A 254 0.60 -18.52 4.52
N GLU A 255 1.11 -17.78 5.51
CA GLU A 255 2.43 -18.03 6.11
C GLU A 255 2.29 -18.65 7.51
N ARG A 256 3.20 -19.58 7.85
CA ARG A 256 3.30 -20.06 9.23
C ARG A 256 4.10 -19.06 10.05
N GLU A 257 3.57 -18.64 11.19
CA GLU A 257 4.31 -17.79 12.11
C GLU A 257 5.62 -18.47 12.58
N LYS A 258 6.75 -17.83 12.27
CA LYS A 258 8.08 -18.24 12.70
C LYS A 258 8.32 -17.83 14.15
N SER A 259 7.82 -18.60 15.11
CA SER A 259 8.09 -18.33 16.53
C SER A 259 9.43 -18.96 16.96
N GLY A 260 10.43 -18.14 17.28
CA GLY A 260 11.68 -18.60 17.93
C GLY A 260 11.46 -19.20 19.33
N ASN A 261 10.27 -19.02 19.90
CA ASN A 261 9.92 -19.53 21.23
C ASN A 261 9.91 -21.06 21.32
N ILE A 262 9.60 -21.77 20.23
CA ILE A 262 9.69 -23.24 20.20
C ILE A 262 11.15 -23.70 20.35
N ILE A 263 12.06 -23.03 19.64
CA ILE A 263 13.50 -23.34 19.71
C ILE A 263 14.01 -23.03 21.12
N LYS A 264 13.63 -21.87 21.69
CA LYS A 264 13.99 -21.50 23.07
C LYS A 264 13.44 -22.49 24.10
N LEU A 265 12.21 -22.97 23.94
CA LEU A 265 11.64 -23.98 24.83
C LEU A 265 12.38 -25.33 24.70
N GLY A 266 12.71 -25.75 23.47
CA GLY A 266 13.52 -26.95 23.23
C GLY A 266 14.89 -26.87 23.91
N ILE A 267 15.58 -25.74 23.78
CA ILE A 267 16.87 -25.48 24.46
C ILE A 267 16.69 -25.54 25.99
N GLY A 268 15.64 -24.91 26.53
CA GLY A 268 15.37 -24.91 27.97
C GLY A 268 15.12 -26.31 28.52
N VAL A 269 14.30 -27.12 27.85
CA VAL A 269 14.04 -28.52 28.23
C VAL A 269 15.33 -29.34 28.15
N PHE A 270 16.10 -29.19 27.07
CA PHE A 270 17.36 -29.90 26.90
C PHE A 270 18.37 -29.58 28.02
N LEU A 271 18.58 -28.29 28.32
CA LEU A 271 19.47 -27.86 29.41
C LEU A 271 19.01 -28.38 30.78
N SER A 272 17.70 -28.41 31.03
CA SER A 272 17.16 -28.92 32.29
C SER A 272 17.42 -30.42 32.48
N LEU A 273 17.32 -31.21 31.40
CA LEU A 273 17.65 -32.64 31.41
C LEU A 273 19.14 -32.88 31.63
N CYS A 274 20.01 -32.13 30.94
CA CYS A 274 21.45 -32.23 31.13
C CYS A 274 21.86 -31.92 32.58
N LEU A 275 21.32 -30.86 33.18
CA LEU A 275 21.60 -30.51 34.58
C LEU A 275 21.06 -31.56 35.55
N GLY A 276 19.88 -32.13 35.30
CA GLY A 276 19.32 -33.21 36.11
C GLY A 276 20.22 -34.46 36.15
N VAL A 277 20.72 -34.89 34.99
CA VAL A 277 21.68 -36.00 34.89
C VAL A 277 22.99 -35.67 35.62
N LEU A 278 23.49 -34.44 35.48
CA LEU A 278 24.73 -34.00 36.11
C LEU A 278 24.63 -34.00 37.65
N VAL A 279 23.48 -33.61 38.21
CA VAL A 279 23.22 -33.69 39.66
C VAL A 279 23.23 -35.13 40.17
N ILE A 280 22.65 -36.07 39.41
CA ILE A 280 22.67 -37.50 39.77
C ILE A 280 24.12 -38.01 39.80
N PHE A 281 24.91 -37.71 38.76
CA PHE A 281 26.33 -38.09 38.71
C PHE A 281 27.15 -37.51 39.88
N ILE A 282 26.97 -36.21 40.21
CA ILE A 282 27.66 -35.60 41.36
C ILE A 282 27.27 -36.29 42.66
N LYS A 283 25.98 -36.62 42.84
CA LYS A 283 25.49 -37.32 44.03
C LYS A 283 26.10 -38.71 44.15
N GLU A 284 26.07 -39.51 43.09
CA GLU A 284 26.70 -40.85 43.08
C GLU A 284 28.20 -40.78 43.33
N PHE A 285 28.89 -39.81 42.73
CA PHE A 285 30.33 -39.62 42.93
C PHE A 285 30.66 -39.26 44.38
N THR A 286 29.88 -38.37 44.99
CA THR A 286 30.09 -37.95 46.40
C THR A 286 29.74 -39.06 47.40
N GLU A 287 28.67 -39.82 47.16
CA GLU A 287 28.33 -41.00 47.98
C GLU A 287 29.37 -42.12 47.84
N GLY A 288 29.83 -42.41 46.62
CA GLY A 288 30.90 -43.36 46.36
C GLY A 288 32.22 -42.96 47.02
N TYR A 289 32.60 -41.68 46.93
CA TYR A 289 33.80 -41.15 47.58
C TYR A 289 33.73 -41.24 49.11
N LYS A 290 32.57 -40.92 49.72
CA LYS A 290 32.38 -41.06 51.17
C LYS A 290 32.51 -42.52 51.65
N LYS A 291 31.88 -43.47 50.95
CA LYS A 291 31.99 -44.90 51.29
C LYS A 291 33.42 -45.43 51.22
N ASN A 292 34.21 -45.00 50.25
CA ASN A 292 35.61 -45.41 50.14
C ASN A 292 36.52 -44.80 51.22
N LYS A 293 36.10 -43.69 51.85
CA LYS A 293 36.84 -43.04 52.93
C LYS A 293 36.54 -43.64 54.32
N GLU A 294 35.38 -44.28 54.50
CA GLU A 294 35.04 -45.04 55.73
C GLU A 294 35.65 -46.45 55.75
N ASN A 295 36.07 -46.98 54.59
CA ASN A 295 36.73 -48.28 54.45
C ASN A 295 38.27 -48.21 54.47
N LEU A 296 38.83 -47.06 54.87
CA LEU A 296 40.26 -46.77 54.96
C LEU A 296 40.61 -46.41 56.41
#